data_AF-A0A7S8E9J9-F1
#
_entry.id   AF-A0A7S8E9J9-F1
#
_cell.length_a   1.000
_cell.length_b   1.000
_cell.length_c   1.000
_cell.angle_alpha   90.00
_cell.angle_beta   90.00
_cell.angle_gamma   90.00
#
_symmetry.space_group_name_H-M   'P 1'
#
loop_
_entity.id
_entity.type
_entity.pdbx_description
1 polymer ?
#
loop_
_entity_poly.entity_id
_entity_poly.type
_entity_poly.pdbx_seq_one_letter_code
_entity_poly.pdbx_strand_id
1 'polypeptide(L)'
;MKHLLRFTSLLILSLSGVVSAQSNAEHPIQAAMEYAARHPTSNVAVSLWNDGLTELPPEFAQAKSIFHLDLNQNHFEQFPLVVTQLPKLTKLTLASNNLTSLPPEISDLNAITELDLSNNQLTELPPEIGQLKSLQWLNLDHNNLTSLPPEIGQLDNLTYLHVGHNQLTTLPPEIANMDNLQILWVADNQFSTLPPIEISAAPKLTFLNLERNPLEDALPQGVSIWGDSSILAYLQAQYKLAQQGRLSLLIALGSSSTLLLLGLIWRRWRRPRRKKKRA
;
A
#
# COMPACT_ATOMS: atom_id res chain seq x y z
N MET A 1 28.66 3.15 -7.01
CA MET A 1 27.25 2.86 -6.66
C MET A 1 26.27 3.94 -7.16
N LYS A 2 26.58 5.25 -7.09
CA LYS A 2 25.74 6.32 -7.69
C LYS A 2 25.44 6.16 -9.19
N HIS A 3 26.35 5.56 -9.96
CA HIS A 3 26.16 5.31 -11.38
C HIS A 3 25.34 4.05 -11.71
N LEU A 4 25.21 3.10 -10.78
CA LEU A 4 24.55 1.82 -11.06
C LEU A 4 23.03 1.89 -10.80
N LEU A 5 22.61 2.70 -9.82
CA LEU A 5 21.20 3.04 -9.56
C LEU A 5 20.65 4.07 -10.57
N ARG A 6 21.53 4.87 -11.21
CA ARG A 6 21.18 5.71 -12.36
C ARG A 6 20.62 4.89 -13.53
N PHE A 7 21.11 3.67 -13.75
CA PHE A 7 20.67 2.85 -14.88
C PHE A 7 19.30 2.21 -14.68
N THR A 8 18.88 1.88 -13.47
CA THR A 8 17.61 1.17 -13.23
C THR A 8 16.40 2.09 -13.35
N SER A 9 16.48 3.33 -12.86
CA SER A 9 15.43 4.33 -13.07
C SER A 9 15.32 4.72 -14.55
N LEU A 10 16.46 4.86 -15.26
CA LEU A 10 16.50 5.09 -16.70
C LEU A 10 16.00 3.89 -17.54
N LEU A 11 16.15 2.64 -17.07
CA LEU A 11 15.67 1.46 -17.78
C LEU A 11 14.14 1.34 -17.75
N ILE A 12 13.51 1.67 -16.61
CA ILE A 12 12.04 1.74 -16.46
C ILE A 12 11.44 2.88 -17.32
N LEU A 13 12.24 3.91 -17.61
CA LEU A 13 11.88 5.07 -18.41
C LEU A 13 12.21 4.92 -19.92
N SER A 14 12.78 3.81 -20.39
CA SER A 14 13.41 3.77 -21.73
C SER A 14 12.48 3.63 -22.96
N LEU A 15 11.16 3.64 -22.82
CA LEU A 15 10.23 3.34 -23.93
C LEU A 15 9.34 4.49 -24.42
N SER A 16 9.46 5.73 -23.93
CA SER A 16 8.51 6.81 -24.29
C SER A 16 9.09 8.23 -24.36
N GLY A 17 10.21 8.45 -25.07
CA GLY A 17 10.67 9.80 -25.41
C GLY A 17 10.94 10.70 -24.18
N VAL A 18 11.59 10.12 -23.17
CA VAL A 18 11.80 10.75 -21.86
C VAL A 18 12.76 11.90 -21.96
N VAL A 19 12.38 13.03 -21.36
CA VAL A 19 13.34 14.07 -21.00
C VAL A 19 13.72 13.88 -19.56
N SER A 20 14.90 13.33 -19.34
CA SER A 20 15.58 13.60 -18.09
C SER A 20 15.87 15.10 -18.06
N ALA A 21 15.36 15.82 -17.07
CA ALA A 21 15.84 17.17 -16.78
C ALA A 21 17.33 17.16 -16.33
N GLN A 22 17.98 15.99 -16.30
CA GLN A 22 19.41 15.82 -16.11
C GLN A 22 20.21 16.19 -17.38
N SER A 23 20.22 17.48 -17.68
CA SER A 23 21.28 18.10 -18.46
C SER A 23 21.86 19.30 -17.70
N ASN A 24 22.52 19.08 -16.56
CA ASN A 24 23.29 20.14 -15.85
C ASN A 24 22.55 21.49 -15.69
N ALA A 25 21.21 21.49 -15.63
CA ALA A 25 20.47 22.73 -15.60
C ALA A 25 20.55 23.29 -14.18
N GLU A 26 21.04 24.52 -14.03
CA GLU A 26 20.98 25.27 -12.75
C GLU A 26 19.54 25.36 -12.21
N HIS A 27 18.53 25.09 -13.06
CA HIS A 27 17.10 25.17 -12.78
C HIS A 27 16.32 23.95 -13.37
N PRO A 28 16.37 22.76 -12.75
CA PRO A 28 15.78 21.53 -13.31
C PRO A 28 14.24 21.59 -13.41
N ILE A 29 13.58 22.22 -12.44
CA ILE A 29 12.12 22.44 -12.45
C ILE A 29 11.70 23.29 -13.65
N GLN A 30 12.41 24.41 -13.89
CA GLN A 30 12.12 25.31 -15.00
C GLN A 30 12.29 24.60 -16.35
N ALA A 31 13.37 23.82 -16.49
CA ALA A 31 13.61 23.03 -17.71
C ALA A 31 12.49 22.01 -17.96
N ALA A 32 12.02 21.32 -16.92
CA ALA A 32 10.90 20.39 -17.00
C ALA A 32 9.60 21.09 -17.44
N MET A 33 9.28 22.23 -16.84
CA MET A 33 8.09 23.02 -17.18
C MET A 33 8.14 23.52 -18.62
N GLU A 34 9.29 24.06 -19.07
CA GLU A 34 9.47 24.51 -20.45
C GLU A 34 9.34 23.36 -21.45
N TYR A 35 9.92 22.20 -21.14
CA TYR A 35 9.82 21.04 -22.00
C TYR A 35 8.37 20.55 -22.12
N ALA A 36 7.65 20.46 -20.99
CA ALA A 36 6.24 20.13 -20.96
C ALA A 36 5.40 21.13 -21.78
N ALA A 37 5.68 22.43 -21.66
CA ALA A 37 5.00 23.49 -22.39
C ALA A 37 5.25 23.45 -23.91
N ARG A 38 6.44 23.02 -24.35
CA ARG A 38 6.75 22.80 -25.78
C ARG A 38 6.03 21.60 -26.38
N HIS A 39 5.51 20.68 -25.55
CA HIS A 39 4.88 19.43 -25.98
C HIS A 39 3.46 19.26 -25.41
N PRO A 40 2.53 20.22 -25.63
CA PRO A 40 1.24 20.25 -24.93
C PRO A 40 0.33 19.05 -25.25
N THR A 41 0.48 18.44 -26.43
CA THR A 41 -0.32 17.29 -26.87
C THR A 41 0.31 15.94 -26.50
N SER A 42 1.60 15.91 -26.15
CA SER A 42 2.34 14.66 -25.89
C SER A 42 2.14 14.14 -24.47
N ASN A 43 2.59 12.91 -24.23
CA ASN A 43 2.76 12.33 -22.90
C ASN A 43 4.23 12.46 -22.52
N VAL A 44 4.53 13.47 -21.70
CA VAL A 44 5.89 13.81 -21.28
C VAL A 44 6.23 13.10 -19.98
N ALA A 45 7.32 12.33 -19.98
CA ALA A 45 7.92 11.83 -18.74
C ALA A 45 9.05 12.76 -18.30
N VAL A 46 9.04 13.12 -17.02
CA VAL A 46 10.03 14.00 -16.39
C VAL A 46 10.64 13.26 -15.20
N SER A 47 11.97 13.31 -15.10
CA SER A 47 12.68 12.94 -13.88
C SER A 47 13.40 14.16 -13.31
N LEU A 48 13.12 14.42 -12.03
CA LEU A 48 13.77 15.37 -11.12
C LEU A 48 14.46 14.58 -9.97
N TRP A 49 15.02 13.41 -10.32
CA TRP A 49 15.67 12.51 -9.36
C TRP A 49 16.90 13.16 -8.73
N ASN A 50 16.97 13.14 -7.40
CA ASN A 50 18.13 13.60 -6.64
C ASN A 50 18.60 15.01 -7.02
N ASP A 51 17.64 15.93 -7.18
CA ASP A 51 17.88 17.36 -7.42
C ASP A 51 17.90 18.17 -6.12
N GLY A 52 17.76 17.52 -4.96
CA GLY A 52 17.77 18.16 -3.64
C GLY A 52 16.52 19.00 -3.37
N LEU A 53 15.40 18.67 -4.02
CA LEU A 53 14.16 19.42 -3.95
C LEU A 53 13.46 19.24 -2.61
N THR A 54 12.97 20.33 -2.02
CA THR A 54 12.11 20.31 -0.82
C THR A 54 10.64 20.56 -1.17
N GLU A 55 10.40 21.24 -2.30
CA GLU A 55 9.06 21.60 -2.78
C GLU A 55 9.04 21.72 -4.31
N LEU A 56 7.84 21.72 -4.88
CA LEU A 56 7.59 22.13 -6.27
C LEU A 56 6.81 23.45 -6.24
N PRO A 57 7.20 24.44 -7.06
CA PRO A 57 6.53 25.73 -7.07
C PRO A 57 5.11 25.60 -7.67
N PRO A 58 4.14 26.45 -7.27
CA PRO A 58 2.76 26.39 -7.78
C PRO A 58 2.65 26.44 -9.31
N GLU A 59 3.57 27.14 -9.97
CA GLU A 59 3.65 27.26 -11.43
C GLU A 59 3.86 25.90 -12.11
N PHE A 60 4.37 24.88 -11.40
CA PHE A 60 4.52 23.52 -11.91
C PHE A 60 3.19 22.92 -12.38
N ALA A 61 2.06 23.40 -11.85
CA ALA A 61 0.73 23.03 -12.32
C ALA A 61 0.51 23.33 -13.82
N GLN A 62 1.31 24.20 -14.44
CA GLN A 62 1.24 24.51 -15.87
C GLN A 62 1.80 23.39 -16.77
N ALA A 63 2.53 22.43 -16.21
CA ALA A 63 3.14 21.31 -16.94
C ALA A 63 2.11 20.22 -17.31
N LYS A 64 1.02 20.61 -18.00
CA LYS A 64 -0.18 19.78 -18.24
C LYS A 64 0.05 18.52 -19.10
N SER A 65 1.19 18.42 -19.78
CA SER A 65 1.56 17.27 -20.61
C SER A 65 2.30 16.16 -19.84
N ILE A 66 2.70 16.41 -18.58
CA ILE A 66 3.40 15.42 -17.77
C ILE A 66 2.47 14.26 -17.42
N PHE A 67 2.85 13.05 -17.81
CA PHE A 67 2.14 11.82 -17.46
C PHE A 67 2.90 10.94 -16.46
N HIS A 68 4.23 11.08 -16.41
CA HIS A 68 5.11 10.40 -15.49
C HIS A 68 6.04 11.44 -14.86
N LEU A 69 5.99 11.57 -13.54
CA LEU A 69 6.88 12.41 -12.77
C LEU A 69 7.69 11.59 -11.75
N ASP A 70 9.01 11.62 -11.88
CA ASP A 70 9.94 11.01 -10.94
C ASP A 70 10.57 12.09 -10.03
N LEU A 71 10.23 12.05 -8.75
CA LEU A 71 10.71 12.91 -7.66
C LEU A 71 11.53 12.12 -6.63
N ASN A 72 12.03 10.94 -7.00
CA ASN A 72 12.75 10.08 -6.07
C ASN A 72 14.05 10.72 -5.56
N GLN A 73 14.49 10.34 -4.36
CA GLN A 73 15.74 10.80 -3.74
C GLN A 73 15.84 12.32 -3.56
N ASN A 74 14.76 12.96 -3.14
CA ASN A 74 14.74 14.39 -2.81
C ASN A 74 14.57 14.58 -1.29
N HIS A 75 14.14 15.77 -0.87
CA HIS A 75 13.98 16.17 0.52
C HIS A 75 12.55 16.65 0.82
N PHE A 76 11.55 16.13 0.10
CA PHE A 76 10.15 16.48 0.35
C PHE A 76 9.74 15.98 1.75
N GLU A 77 9.43 16.92 2.66
CA GLU A 77 8.84 16.63 3.98
C GLU A 77 7.31 16.54 3.92
N GLN A 78 6.72 17.21 2.92
CA GLN A 78 5.29 17.23 2.64
C GLN A 78 5.02 16.76 1.22
N PHE A 79 3.85 16.14 1.02
CA PHE A 79 3.42 15.73 -0.31
C PHE A 79 3.27 16.97 -1.22
N PRO A 80 3.84 16.97 -2.44
CA PRO A 80 3.79 18.13 -3.31
C PRO A 80 2.41 18.30 -3.94
N LEU A 81 1.49 18.99 -3.26
CA LEU A 81 0.09 19.18 -3.67
C LEU A 81 -0.09 19.66 -5.12
N VAL A 82 0.87 20.40 -5.67
CA VAL A 82 0.80 20.87 -7.07
C VAL A 82 0.67 19.72 -8.08
N VAL A 83 1.14 18.51 -7.77
CA VAL A 83 1.07 17.36 -8.68
C VAL A 83 -0.36 16.85 -8.86
N THR A 84 -1.27 17.14 -7.92
CA THR A 84 -2.70 16.77 -8.03
C THR A 84 -3.41 17.54 -9.15
N GLN A 85 -2.83 18.65 -9.59
CA GLN A 85 -3.37 19.51 -10.65
C GLN A 85 -2.88 19.11 -12.06
N LEU A 86 -2.11 18.02 -12.18
CA LEU A 86 -1.56 17.52 -13.44
C LEU A 86 -2.54 16.52 -14.08
N PRO A 87 -3.27 16.91 -15.15
CA PRO A 87 -4.43 16.15 -15.64
C PRO A 87 -4.06 14.84 -16.33
N LYS A 88 -2.79 14.67 -16.72
CA LYS A 88 -2.29 13.46 -17.39
C LYS A 88 -1.47 12.56 -16.47
N LEU A 89 -1.26 12.93 -15.21
CA LEU A 89 -0.36 12.21 -14.31
C LEU A 89 -0.92 10.81 -14.01
N THR A 90 -0.22 9.80 -14.51
CA THR A 90 -0.55 8.37 -14.36
C THR A 90 0.51 7.62 -13.58
N LYS A 91 1.73 8.16 -13.49
CA LYS A 91 2.85 7.60 -12.75
C LYS A 91 3.53 8.67 -11.91
N LEU A 92 3.63 8.45 -10.60
CA LEU A 92 4.30 9.34 -9.67
C LEU A 92 5.21 8.52 -8.77
N THR A 93 6.49 8.85 -8.77
CA THR A 93 7.46 8.22 -7.86
C THR A 93 8.05 9.27 -6.92
N LEU A 94 7.87 9.05 -5.63
CA LEU A 94 8.29 9.90 -4.51
C LEU A 94 9.16 9.12 -3.51
N ALA A 95 9.78 8.03 -3.96
CA ALA A 95 10.57 7.16 -3.13
C ALA A 95 11.82 7.85 -2.58
N SER A 96 12.27 7.46 -1.39
CA SER A 96 13.46 8.04 -0.74
C SER A 96 13.32 9.55 -0.52
N ASN A 97 12.25 9.97 0.15
CA ASN A 97 12.01 11.34 0.60
C ASN A 97 11.78 11.35 2.13
N ASN A 98 11.33 12.48 2.68
CA ASN A 98 11.08 12.66 4.11
C ASN A 98 9.58 12.78 4.43
N LEU A 99 8.70 12.21 3.59
CA LEU A 99 7.25 12.34 3.77
C LEU A 99 6.81 11.68 5.08
N THR A 100 6.11 12.43 5.93
CA THR A 100 5.59 11.94 7.21
C THR A 100 4.09 11.60 7.16
N SER A 101 3.35 12.23 6.25
CA SER A 101 1.93 11.96 6.00
C SER A 101 1.56 12.23 4.54
N LEU A 102 0.37 11.78 4.15
CA LEU A 102 -0.27 12.14 2.88
C LEU A 102 -1.52 12.99 3.15
N PRO A 103 -1.77 14.01 2.33
CA PRO A 103 -2.95 14.86 2.45
C PRO A 103 -4.21 14.17 1.86
N PRO A 104 -5.43 14.53 2.29
CA PRO A 104 -6.68 14.07 1.69
C PRO A 104 -6.75 14.29 0.16
N GLU A 105 -6.16 15.40 -0.31
CA GLU A 105 -6.04 15.76 -1.73
C GLU A 105 -5.27 14.74 -2.57
N ILE A 106 -4.67 13.69 -1.97
CA ILE A 106 -4.15 12.56 -2.72
C ILE A 106 -5.22 11.96 -3.65
N SER A 107 -6.51 11.99 -3.24
CA SER A 107 -7.62 11.48 -4.06
C SER A 107 -7.84 12.26 -5.36
N ASP A 108 -7.33 13.48 -5.48
CA ASP A 108 -7.42 14.28 -6.71
C ASP A 108 -6.57 13.71 -7.86
N LEU A 109 -5.68 12.76 -7.58
CA LEU A 109 -4.90 11.99 -8.56
C LEU A 109 -5.75 10.95 -9.32
N ASN A 110 -6.86 11.40 -9.91
CA ASN A 110 -7.90 10.55 -10.53
C ASN A 110 -7.38 9.57 -11.62
N ALA A 111 -6.29 9.94 -12.32
CA ALA A 111 -5.70 9.15 -13.39
C ALA A 111 -4.49 8.30 -12.95
N ILE A 112 -4.10 8.34 -11.67
CA ILE A 112 -2.89 7.64 -11.21
C ILE A 112 -3.06 6.13 -11.32
N THR A 113 -2.07 5.47 -11.91
CA THR A 113 -2.00 4.02 -12.10
C THR A 113 -0.83 3.40 -11.32
N GLU A 114 0.25 4.15 -11.14
CA GLU A 114 1.45 3.72 -10.40
C GLU A 114 1.85 4.82 -9.41
N LEU A 115 1.92 4.47 -8.13
CA LEU A 115 2.33 5.37 -7.06
C LEU A 115 3.42 4.71 -6.21
N ASP A 116 4.64 5.26 -6.27
CA ASP A 116 5.76 4.85 -5.40
C ASP A 116 5.95 5.87 -4.28
N LEU A 117 5.74 5.44 -3.04
CA LEU A 117 5.94 6.20 -1.81
C LEU A 117 6.93 5.47 -0.87
N SER A 118 7.68 4.51 -1.39
CA SER A 118 8.60 3.70 -0.59
C SER A 118 9.75 4.52 0.00
N ASN A 119 10.38 4.03 1.07
CA ASN A 119 11.51 4.71 1.71
C ASN A 119 11.16 6.15 2.12
N ASN A 120 10.05 6.31 2.84
CA ASN A 120 9.62 7.56 3.46
C ASN A 120 9.43 7.32 4.97
N GLN A 121 8.75 8.25 5.65
CA GLN A 121 8.52 8.20 7.10
C GLN A 121 7.01 8.13 7.42
N LEU A 122 6.18 7.67 6.47
CA LEU A 122 4.72 7.64 6.61
C LEU A 122 4.32 6.77 7.80
N THR A 123 3.51 7.32 8.71
CA THR A 123 3.00 6.58 9.89
C THR A 123 1.58 6.04 9.70
N GLU A 124 0.82 6.65 8.80
CA GLU A 124 -0.54 6.29 8.42
C GLU A 124 -0.83 6.69 6.97
N LEU A 125 -1.93 6.18 6.42
CA LEU A 125 -2.50 6.63 5.15
C LEU A 125 -3.85 7.30 5.40
N PRO A 126 -4.18 8.38 4.67
CA PRO A 126 -5.51 8.97 4.71
C PRO A 126 -6.54 7.98 4.12
N PRO A 127 -7.78 7.94 4.64
CA PRO A 127 -8.88 7.15 4.05
C PRO A 127 -9.10 7.42 2.56
N GLU A 128 -8.81 8.65 2.12
CA GLU A 128 -8.90 9.11 0.74
C GLU A 128 -8.03 8.32 -0.24
N ILE A 129 -7.05 7.54 0.23
CA ILE A 129 -6.29 6.61 -0.62
C ILE A 129 -7.21 5.64 -1.37
N GLY A 130 -8.32 5.21 -0.76
CA GLY A 130 -9.31 4.31 -1.37
C GLY A 130 -10.05 4.90 -2.57
N GLN A 131 -9.93 6.21 -2.80
CA GLN A 131 -10.55 6.92 -3.92
C GLN A 131 -9.71 6.86 -5.20
N LEU A 132 -8.47 6.34 -5.15
CA LEU A 132 -7.60 6.19 -6.33
C LEU A 132 -8.04 5.02 -7.22
N LYS A 133 -9.20 5.18 -7.87
CA LYS A 133 -9.87 4.11 -8.63
C LYS A 133 -9.08 3.61 -9.84
N SER A 134 -8.12 4.37 -10.34
CA SER A 134 -7.26 3.97 -11.46
C SER A 134 -5.98 3.23 -11.02
N LEU A 135 -5.69 3.18 -9.71
CA LEU A 135 -4.42 2.70 -9.19
C LEU A 135 -4.28 1.18 -9.37
N GLN A 136 -3.15 0.76 -9.95
CA GLN A 136 -2.82 -0.64 -10.25
C GLN A 136 -1.62 -1.13 -9.44
N TRP A 137 -0.70 -0.23 -9.13
CA TRP A 137 0.51 -0.53 -8.36
C TRP A 137 0.74 0.53 -7.29
N LEU A 138 0.82 0.09 -6.04
CA LEU A 138 1.08 0.92 -4.88
C LEU A 138 2.26 0.36 -4.09
N ASN A 139 3.31 1.16 -3.96
CA ASN A 139 4.48 0.81 -3.16
C ASN A 139 4.63 1.73 -1.96
N LEU A 140 4.58 1.14 -0.78
CA LEU A 140 4.71 1.76 0.53
C LEU A 140 5.82 1.08 1.36
N ASP A 141 6.67 0.27 0.72
CA ASP A 141 7.76 -0.43 1.39
C ASP A 141 8.66 0.57 2.15
N HIS A 142 9.24 0.15 3.27
CA HIS A 142 10.18 0.98 4.04
C HIS A 142 9.55 2.31 4.49
N ASN A 143 8.47 2.21 5.27
CA ASN A 143 7.82 3.32 5.95
C ASN A 143 7.63 2.97 7.44
N ASN A 144 6.89 3.80 8.18
CA ASN A 144 6.59 3.59 9.59
C ASN A 144 5.11 3.25 9.82
N LEU A 145 4.43 2.64 8.83
CA LEU A 145 3.01 2.38 8.90
C LEU A 145 2.70 1.38 10.01
N THR A 146 1.81 1.77 10.91
CA THR A 146 1.33 0.90 12.02
C THR A 146 0.02 0.21 11.70
N SER A 147 -0.73 0.75 10.74
CA SER A 147 -1.97 0.18 10.21
C SER A 147 -2.21 0.64 8.77
N LEU A 148 -3.15 -0.03 8.09
CA LEU A 148 -3.73 0.43 6.83
C LEU A 148 -5.20 0.81 7.07
N PRO A 149 -5.72 1.89 6.46
CA PRO A 149 -7.13 2.25 6.57
C PRO A 149 -8.00 1.17 5.90
N PRO A 150 -9.20 0.87 6.41
CA PRO A 150 -10.15 -0.05 5.76
C PRO A 150 -10.44 0.32 4.29
N GLU A 151 -10.39 1.61 3.97
CA GLU A 151 -10.58 2.17 2.63
C GLU A 151 -9.55 1.66 1.61
N ILE A 152 -8.42 1.07 2.04
CA ILE A 152 -7.50 0.40 1.11
C ILE A 152 -8.20 -0.70 0.29
N GLY A 153 -9.23 -1.33 0.89
CA GLY A 153 -10.06 -2.33 0.22
C GLY A 153 -10.96 -1.78 -0.89
N GLN A 154 -11.00 -0.46 -1.08
CA GLN A 154 -11.73 0.23 -2.15
C GLN A 154 -10.87 0.48 -3.39
N LEU A 155 -9.61 0.06 -3.41
CA LEU A 155 -8.75 0.17 -4.57
C LEU A 155 -9.07 -0.91 -5.62
N ASP A 156 -10.19 -0.71 -6.33
CA ASP A 156 -10.84 -1.71 -7.18
C ASP A 156 -9.93 -2.26 -8.28
N ASN A 157 -8.97 -1.49 -8.78
CA ASN A 157 -8.05 -1.87 -9.85
C ASN A 157 -6.64 -2.28 -9.37
N LEU A 158 -6.37 -2.25 -8.06
CA LEU A 158 -5.03 -2.51 -7.55
C LEU A 158 -4.66 -3.98 -7.76
N THR A 159 -3.50 -4.19 -8.38
CA THR A 159 -2.96 -5.52 -8.67
C THR A 159 -1.78 -5.86 -7.77
N TYR A 160 -0.99 -4.85 -7.39
CA TYR A 160 0.21 -5.02 -6.58
C TYR A 160 0.16 -4.06 -5.39
N LEU A 161 0.22 -4.62 -4.18
CA LEU A 161 0.34 -3.88 -2.94
C LEU A 161 1.62 -4.29 -2.20
N HIS A 162 2.54 -3.34 -2.09
CA HIS A 162 3.80 -3.50 -1.39
C HIS A 162 3.77 -2.66 -0.11
N VAL A 163 3.81 -3.32 1.05
CA VAL A 163 3.78 -2.70 2.39
C VAL A 163 4.80 -3.38 3.32
N GLY A 164 5.87 -3.92 2.75
CA GLY A 164 6.96 -4.54 3.50
C GLY A 164 7.82 -3.53 4.24
N HIS A 165 8.63 -3.98 5.19
CA HIS A 165 9.50 -3.10 6.01
C HIS A 165 8.70 -1.95 6.65
N ASN A 166 7.63 -2.31 7.36
CA ASN A 166 6.76 -1.39 8.09
C ASN A 166 6.56 -1.91 9.54
N GLN A 167 5.58 -1.37 10.26
CA GLN A 167 5.28 -1.72 11.65
C GLN A 167 3.87 -2.34 11.79
N LEU A 168 3.35 -2.92 10.70
CA LEU A 168 2.00 -3.49 10.67
C LEU A 168 1.91 -4.72 11.60
N THR A 169 0.86 -4.77 12.41
CA THR A 169 0.56 -5.92 13.27
C THR A 169 -0.60 -6.76 12.77
N THR A 170 -1.40 -6.19 11.87
CA THR A 170 -2.56 -6.82 11.22
C THR A 170 -2.83 -6.13 9.88
N LEU A 171 -3.79 -6.67 9.13
CA LEU A 171 -4.34 -6.09 7.91
C LEU A 171 -5.85 -5.85 8.08
N PRO A 172 -6.44 -4.84 7.41
CA PRO A 172 -7.89 -4.70 7.36
C PRO A 172 -8.52 -5.87 6.58
N PRO A 173 -9.60 -6.49 7.08
CA PRO A 173 -10.30 -7.56 6.36
C PRO A 173 -10.86 -7.10 5.01
N GLU A 174 -11.03 -5.80 4.81
CA GLU A 174 -11.48 -5.17 3.56
C GLU A 174 -10.53 -5.42 2.37
N ILE A 175 -9.28 -5.85 2.60
CA ILE A 175 -8.40 -6.33 1.50
C ILE A 175 -9.04 -7.47 0.72
N ALA A 176 -9.94 -8.25 1.34
CA ALA A 176 -10.72 -9.28 0.66
C ALA A 176 -11.63 -8.75 -0.47
N ASN A 177 -11.97 -7.45 -0.45
CA ASN A 177 -12.82 -6.81 -1.45
C ASN A 177 -12.04 -6.39 -2.72
N MET A 178 -10.72 -6.53 -2.72
CA MET A 178 -9.87 -6.09 -3.83
C MET A 178 -9.85 -7.15 -4.94
N ASP A 179 -10.84 -7.09 -5.83
CA ASP A 179 -11.07 -8.08 -6.90
C ASP A 179 -9.89 -8.28 -7.87
N ASN A 180 -9.01 -7.30 -7.96
CA ASN A 180 -7.85 -7.33 -8.86
C ASN A 180 -6.51 -7.60 -8.16
N LEU A 181 -6.47 -7.68 -6.83
CA LEU A 181 -5.22 -7.83 -6.09
C LEU A 181 -4.62 -9.20 -6.36
N GLN A 182 -3.37 -9.23 -6.86
CA GLN A 182 -2.65 -10.45 -7.20
C GLN A 182 -1.48 -10.71 -6.27
N ILE A 183 -0.77 -9.63 -5.89
CA ILE A 183 0.44 -9.68 -5.08
C ILE A 183 0.28 -8.78 -3.86
N LEU A 184 0.41 -9.39 -2.69
CA LEU A 184 0.47 -8.71 -1.41
C LEU A 184 1.80 -9.00 -0.72
N TRP A 185 2.64 -7.99 -0.61
CA TRP A 185 3.94 -8.08 0.03
C TRP A 185 3.90 -7.41 1.40
N VAL A 186 3.93 -8.21 2.47
CA VAL A 186 3.85 -7.76 3.88
C VAL A 186 5.03 -8.25 4.72
N ALA A 187 6.13 -8.65 4.06
CA ALA A 187 7.35 -9.08 4.74
C ALA A 187 7.95 -7.96 5.61
N ASP A 188 8.71 -8.31 6.64
CA ASP A 188 9.36 -7.35 7.54
C ASP A 188 8.36 -6.40 8.20
N ASN A 189 7.38 -6.97 8.88
CA ASN A 189 6.42 -6.24 9.68
C ASN A 189 6.42 -6.83 11.11
N GLN A 190 5.36 -6.58 11.88
CA GLN A 190 5.20 -7.01 13.27
C GLN A 190 4.03 -7.98 13.44
N PHE A 191 3.72 -8.78 12.41
CA PHE A 191 2.67 -9.80 12.49
C PHE A 191 3.08 -10.90 13.48
N SER A 192 2.44 -10.93 14.65
CA SER A 192 2.58 -12.02 15.64
C SER A 192 1.61 -13.17 15.38
N THR A 193 0.54 -12.90 14.65
CA THR A 193 -0.41 -13.89 14.15
C THR A 193 -0.56 -13.76 12.64
N LEU A 194 -1.11 -14.78 12.01
CA LEU A 194 -1.49 -14.73 10.60
C LEU A 194 -2.48 -13.59 10.33
N PRO A 195 -2.46 -13.03 9.11
CA PRO A 195 -3.46 -12.05 8.69
C PRO A 195 -4.89 -12.60 8.75
N PRO A 196 -5.92 -11.73 8.75
CA PRO A 196 -7.32 -12.14 8.71
C PRO A 196 -7.59 -13.17 7.62
N ILE A 197 -8.33 -14.24 7.98
CA ILE A 197 -8.66 -15.33 7.07
C ILE A 197 -9.48 -14.85 5.85
N GLU A 198 -10.20 -13.74 5.98
CA GLU A 198 -10.94 -13.06 4.92
C GLU A 198 -10.07 -12.74 3.70
N ILE A 199 -8.78 -12.45 3.89
CA ILE A 199 -7.86 -12.12 2.78
C ILE A 199 -7.77 -13.25 1.76
N SER A 200 -7.96 -14.49 2.19
CA SER A 200 -7.99 -15.66 1.28
C SER A 200 -9.20 -15.70 0.35
N ALA A 201 -10.22 -14.87 0.58
CA ALA A 201 -11.38 -14.72 -0.29
C ALA A 201 -11.13 -13.76 -1.46
N ALA A 202 -10.04 -12.99 -1.46
CA ALA A 202 -9.67 -12.13 -2.59
C ALA A 202 -9.45 -13.01 -3.85
N PRO A 203 -10.23 -12.81 -4.93
CA PRO A 203 -10.40 -13.83 -5.97
C PRO A 203 -9.16 -14.04 -6.85
N LYS A 204 -8.29 -13.03 -6.95
CA LYS A 204 -7.07 -13.06 -7.77
C LYS A 204 -5.78 -13.10 -6.97
N LEU A 205 -5.85 -13.14 -5.64
CA LEU A 205 -4.66 -13.13 -4.80
C LEU A 205 -3.91 -14.46 -4.97
N THR A 206 -2.69 -14.38 -5.49
CA THR A 206 -1.85 -15.56 -5.77
C THR A 206 -0.56 -15.57 -4.96
N PHE A 207 -0.18 -14.42 -4.41
CA PHE A 207 1.06 -14.25 -3.68
C PHE A 207 0.83 -13.45 -2.40
N LEU A 208 1.19 -14.05 -1.26
CA LEU A 208 1.18 -13.41 0.07
C LEU A 208 2.51 -13.68 0.78
N ASN A 209 3.40 -12.70 0.81
CA ASN A 209 4.69 -12.84 1.49
C ASN A 209 4.61 -12.29 2.92
N LEU A 210 4.83 -13.17 3.90
CA LEU A 210 4.83 -12.91 5.34
C LEU A 210 6.23 -13.09 5.97
N GLU A 211 7.29 -13.20 5.16
CA GLU A 211 8.65 -13.39 5.64
C GLU A 211 9.07 -12.33 6.67
N ARG A 212 9.96 -12.69 7.59
CA ARG A 212 10.55 -11.77 8.59
C ARG A 212 9.49 -11.06 9.45
N ASN A 213 8.42 -11.77 9.77
CA ASN A 213 7.45 -11.40 10.79
C ASN A 213 7.59 -12.29 12.04
N PRO A 214 7.33 -11.77 13.26
CA PRO A 214 7.43 -12.53 14.49
C PRO A 214 6.23 -13.48 14.72
N LEU A 215 5.86 -14.27 13.72
CA LEU A 215 4.70 -15.17 13.75
C LEU A 215 4.85 -16.23 14.86
N GLU A 216 3.91 -16.27 15.78
CA GLU A 216 3.82 -17.28 16.85
C GLU A 216 2.96 -18.49 16.42
N ASP A 217 2.16 -18.34 15.37
CA ASP A 217 1.27 -19.39 14.88
C ASP A 217 2.06 -20.62 14.39
N ALA A 218 1.69 -21.80 14.91
CA ALA A 218 2.22 -23.06 14.44
C ALA A 218 1.64 -23.39 13.06
N LEU A 219 2.44 -23.20 12.01
CA LEU A 219 2.05 -23.57 10.65
C LEU A 219 2.18 -25.09 10.43
N PRO A 220 1.23 -25.72 9.73
CA PRO A 220 1.36 -27.11 9.31
C PRO A 220 2.60 -27.34 8.44
N GLN A 221 3.11 -28.57 8.42
CA GLN A 221 4.21 -28.94 7.54
C GLN A 221 3.86 -28.66 6.07
N GLY A 222 4.77 -27.99 5.36
CA GLY A 222 4.60 -27.64 3.94
C GLY A 222 3.88 -26.32 3.68
N VAL A 223 3.42 -25.61 4.72
CA VAL A 223 2.94 -24.23 4.60
C VAL A 223 4.12 -23.27 4.75
N SER A 224 4.33 -22.43 3.75
CA SER A 224 5.46 -21.52 3.60
C SER A 224 4.99 -20.06 3.67
N ILE A 225 5.80 -19.22 4.31
CA ILE A 225 5.54 -17.77 4.45
C ILE A 225 6.20 -16.94 3.34
N TRP A 226 6.95 -17.56 2.43
CA TRP A 226 7.76 -16.88 1.40
C TRP A 226 6.96 -16.44 0.15
N GLY A 227 5.62 -16.45 0.22
CA GLY A 227 4.79 -16.02 -0.91
C GLY A 227 4.44 -17.10 -1.92
N ASP A 228 4.56 -18.38 -1.58
CA ASP A 228 3.95 -19.43 -2.41
C ASP A 228 2.45 -19.59 -2.11
N SER A 229 1.78 -20.40 -2.93
CA SER A 229 0.33 -20.63 -2.81
C SER A 229 -0.11 -21.38 -1.54
N SER A 230 0.82 -21.97 -0.78
CA SER A 230 0.48 -22.85 0.35
C SER A 230 -0.15 -22.10 1.52
N ILE A 231 0.32 -20.89 1.83
CA ILE A 231 -0.25 -20.07 2.90
C ILE A 231 -1.67 -19.59 2.54
N LEU A 232 -1.88 -19.19 1.29
CA LEU A 232 -3.20 -18.81 0.80
C LEU A 232 -4.16 -20.01 0.83
N ALA A 233 -3.69 -21.19 0.43
CA ALA A 233 -4.49 -22.42 0.52
C ALA A 233 -4.84 -22.78 1.97
N TYR A 234 -3.91 -22.60 2.91
CA TYR A 234 -4.15 -22.81 4.33
C TYR A 234 -5.20 -21.84 4.87
N LEU A 235 -5.04 -20.53 4.62
CA LEU A 235 -6.00 -19.51 5.04
C LEU A 235 -7.39 -19.77 4.43
N GLN A 236 -7.44 -20.17 3.16
CA GLN A 236 -8.70 -20.49 2.47
C GLN A 236 -9.41 -21.71 3.08
N ALA A 237 -8.66 -22.71 3.54
CA ALA A 237 -9.24 -23.83 4.27
C ALA A 237 -9.83 -23.37 5.63
N GLN A 238 -9.11 -22.51 6.36
CA GLN A 238 -9.61 -21.94 7.62
C GLN A 238 -10.85 -21.07 7.41
N TYR A 239 -10.87 -20.26 6.35
CA TYR A 239 -12.02 -19.44 5.96
C TYR A 239 -13.26 -20.31 5.72
N LYS A 240 -13.14 -21.38 4.93
CA LYS A 240 -14.24 -22.31 4.66
C LYS A 240 -14.78 -22.98 5.93
N LEU A 241 -13.88 -23.41 6.83
CA LEU A 241 -14.27 -24.00 8.12
C LEU A 241 -15.02 -22.99 9.00
N ALA A 242 -14.54 -21.73 9.05
CA ALA A 242 -15.21 -20.66 9.79
C ALA A 242 -16.62 -20.38 9.25
N GLN A 243 -16.80 -20.36 7.93
CA GLN A 243 -18.12 -20.19 7.31
C GLN A 243 -19.06 -21.36 7.59
N GLN A 244 -18.57 -22.61 7.52
CA GLN A 244 -19.36 -23.79 7.89
C GLN A 244 -19.78 -23.76 9.36
N GLY A 245 -18.87 -23.39 10.26
CA GLY A 245 -19.17 -23.19 11.68
C GLY A 245 -20.24 -22.14 11.91
N ARG A 246 -20.13 -20.98 11.24
CA ARG A 246 -21.13 -19.89 11.33
C ARG A 246 -22.50 -20.32 10.82
N LEU A 247 -22.56 -21.03 9.69
CA LEU A 247 -23.80 -21.59 9.15
C LEU A 247 -24.44 -22.59 10.11
N SER A 248 -23.64 -23.48 10.70
CA SER A 248 -24.13 -24.46 11.68
C SER A 248 -24.72 -23.80 12.93
N LEU A 249 -24.11 -22.71 13.40
CA LEU A 249 -24.60 -21.90 14.52
C LEU A 249 -25.90 -21.15 14.17
N LEU A 250 -25.97 -20.54 12.98
CA LEU A 250 -27.17 -19.84 12.51
C LEU A 250 -28.36 -20.79 12.35
N ILE A 251 -28.14 -21.98 11.79
CA ILE A 251 -29.16 -23.03 11.70
C ILE A 251 -29.63 -23.41 13.10
N ALA A 252 -28.70 -23.68 14.03
CA ALA A 252 -29.04 -24.02 15.41
C ALA A 252 -29.85 -22.93 16.14
N LEU A 253 -29.56 -21.64 15.88
CA LEU A 253 -30.31 -20.50 16.44
C LEU A 253 -31.66 -20.26 15.76
N GLY A 254 -31.80 -20.59 14.47
CA GLY A 254 -33.04 -20.47 13.70
C GLY A 254 -34.02 -21.62 13.89
N SER A 255 -33.56 -22.77 14.41
CA SER A 255 -34.38 -23.99 14.51
C SER A 255 -34.90 -24.33 15.91
N SER A 256 -34.62 -23.54 16.97
CA SER A 256 -35.22 -23.86 18.28
C SER A 256 -35.26 -22.71 19.29
N SER A 257 -36.38 -22.69 20.01
CA SER A 257 -36.73 -21.92 21.19
C SER A 257 -35.71 -22.07 22.34
N THR A 258 -34.59 -21.37 22.30
CA THR A 258 -33.69 -21.24 23.47
C THR A 258 -33.10 -19.84 23.59
N LEU A 259 -33.85 -18.95 24.25
CA LEU A 259 -33.38 -17.65 24.77
C LEU A 259 -32.54 -17.79 26.07
N LEU A 260 -31.99 -18.98 26.37
CA LEU A 260 -31.37 -19.27 27.66
C LEU A 260 -30.04 -20.02 27.52
N LEU A 261 -29.04 -19.44 26.84
CA LEU A 261 -27.64 -19.85 27.06
C LEU A 261 -26.57 -18.84 26.59
N LEU A 262 -26.89 -17.56 26.44
CA LEU A 262 -25.90 -16.50 26.16
C LEU A 262 -25.18 -15.96 27.42
N GLY A 263 -25.36 -16.57 28.60
CA GLY A 263 -24.76 -16.09 29.85
C GLY A 263 -23.43 -16.74 30.28
N LEU A 264 -23.03 -17.89 29.71
CA LEU A 264 -21.99 -18.73 30.32
C LEU A 264 -20.70 -18.91 29.51
N ILE A 265 -20.70 -18.64 28.20
CA ILE A 265 -19.49 -18.81 27.38
C ILE A 265 -18.66 -17.52 27.30
N TRP A 266 -19.29 -16.35 27.46
CA TRP A 266 -18.56 -15.06 27.41
C TRP A 266 -17.85 -14.70 28.73
N ARG A 267 -18.28 -15.27 29.88
CA ARG A 267 -17.71 -14.96 31.20
C ARG A 267 -16.37 -15.66 31.52
N ARG A 268 -15.84 -16.51 30.63
CA ARG A 268 -14.58 -17.24 30.87
C ARG A 268 -13.32 -16.56 30.33
N TRP A 269 -13.45 -15.45 29.58
CA TRP A 269 -12.32 -14.71 28.99
C TRP A 269 -12.02 -13.34 29.61
N ARG A 270 -12.75 -12.92 30.65
CA ARG A 270 -12.45 -11.68 31.42
C ARG A 270 -12.44 -11.96 32.93
N ARG A 271 -11.35 -12.54 33.44
CA ARG A 271 -10.94 -12.39 34.85
C ARG A 271 -9.45 -12.06 34.92
N PRO A 272 -9.06 -10.86 35.38
CA PRO A 272 -7.68 -10.61 35.76
C PRO A 272 -7.30 -11.48 36.97
N ARG A 273 -6.11 -12.07 36.93
CA ARG A 273 -5.50 -12.81 38.06
C ARG A 273 -5.47 -11.90 39.30
N ARG A 274 -6.17 -12.28 40.37
CA ARG A 274 -6.03 -11.66 41.70
C ARG A 274 -4.59 -11.89 42.19
N LYS A 275 -3.81 -10.81 42.38
CA LYS A 275 -2.57 -10.83 43.16
C LYS A 275 -2.92 -11.25 44.60
N LYS A 276 -2.25 -12.30 45.09
CA LYS A 276 -2.27 -12.69 46.51
C LYS A 276 -1.60 -11.58 47.33
N LYS A 277 -2.32 -11.01 48.30
CA LYS A 277 -1.71 -10.34 49.45
C LYS A 277 -1.10 -11.42 50.36
N ARG A 278 0.19 -11.28 50.68
CA ARG A 278 0.80 -11.76 51.93
C ARG A 278 1.23 -10.48 52.65
N ALA A 279 0.54 -10.16 53.73
CA ALA A 279 0.94 -10.41 55.13
C ALA A 279 1.97 -9.37 55.55
#